data_AF-A0A959LH56-F1
#
_entry.id   AF-A0A959LH56-F1
#
_cell.length_a   1.000
_cell.length_b   1.000
_cell.length_c   1.000
_cell.angle_alpha   90.00
_cell.angle_beta   90.00
_cell.angle_gamma   90.00
#
_symmetry.space_group_name_H-M   'P 1'
#
loop_
_entity.id
_entity.type
_entity.pdbx_description
1 polymer ?
#
loop_
_entity_poly.entity_id
_entity_poly.type
_entity_poly.pdbx_seq_one_letter_code
_entity_poly.pdbx_strand_id
1 'polypeptide(L)'
;MQSKFITLLVMFMLGTGIMGYAQQDLKDRQKKQEKEIKAAYKKKKVSELEYNKLMREQEIIKQAMEDYAADDVWTSKEKNAIYGKLERAEKRLRKYKTNHEIY
;
A
#
# COMPACT_ATOMS: atom_id res chain seq x y z
N MET A 1 32.11 37.16 0.95
CA MET A 1 31.13 36.73 -0.07
C MET A 1 30.92 35.21 -0.13
N GLN A 2 31.92 34.38 0.24
CA GLN A 2 31.80 32.91 0.17
C GLN A 2 30.86 32.26 1.21
N SER A 3 30.64 32.85 2.39
CA SER A 3 29.76 32.23 3.41
C SER A 3 28.28 32.19 2.99
N LYS A 4 27.82 33.15 2.18
CA LYS A 4 26.44 33.17 1.65
C LYS A 4 26.17 32.01 0.67
N PHE A 5 27.20 31.56 -0.04
CA PHE A 5 27.10 30.43 -0.99
C PHE A 5 26.96 29.09 -0.25
N ILE A 6 27.66 28.94 0.88
CA ILE A 6 27.58 27.74 1.73
C ILE A 6 26.21 27.64 2.40
N THR A 7 25.65 28.75 2.87
CA THR A 7 24.30 28.76 3.47
C THR A 7 23.22 28.38 2.45
N LEU A 8 23.35 28.82 1.19
CA LEU A 8 22.40 28.47 0.13
C LEU A 8 22.44 26.97 -0.22
N LEU A 9 23.63 26.36 -0.16
CA LEU A 9 23.86 24.95 -0.52
C LEU A 9 23.33 23.99 0.55
N VAL A 10 23.40 24.38 1.83
CA VAL A 10 22.79 23.62 2.96
C VAL A 10 21.26 23.71 2.93
N MET A 11 20.70 24.85 2.50
CA MET A 11 19.24 25.01 2.37
C MET A 11 18.65 24.13 1.24
N PHE A 12 19.42 23.84 0.19
CA PHE A 12 18.99 22.99 -0.91
C PHE A 12 18.96 21.49 -0.53
N MET A 13 19.87 21.04 0.36
CA MET A 13 19.93 19.64 0.79
C MET A 13 18.83 19.24 1.79
N LEU A 14 18.23 20.19 2.51
CA LEU A 14 17.14 19.91 3.46
C LEU A 14 15.77 19.67 2.78
N GLY A 15 15.65 19.96 1.48
CA GLY A 15 14.38 19.85 0.75
C GLY A 15 14.00 18.45 0.26
N THR A 16 14.92 17.48 0.25
CA THR A 16 14.71 16.19 -0.45
C THR A 16 14.37 15.00 0.47
N GLY A 17 14.39 15.16 1.80
CA GLY A 17 14.32 14.03 2.74
C GLY A 17 12.92 13.44 3.05
N ILE A 18 11.82 14.00 2.55
CA ILE A 18 10.46 13.64 3.02
C ILE A 18 9.75 12.62 2.13
N MET A 19 10.22 12.36 0.90
CA MET A 19 9.43 11.59 -0.08
C MET A 19 9.40 10.06 0.11
N GLY A 20 10.31 9.49 0.91
CA GLY A 20 10.45 8.03 1.08
C GLY A 20 9.49 7.38 2.09
N TYR A 21 8.99 8.12 3.09
CA TYR A 21 8.20 7.55 4.18
C TYR A 21 6.83 7.00 3.74
N ALA A 22 6.17 7.66 2.79
CA ALA A 22 4.82 7.28 2.34
C ALA A 22 4.80 5.96 1.54
N GLN A 23 5.86 5.65 0.77
CA GLN A 23 5.90 4.42 -0.02
C GLN A 23 6.08 3.18 0.88
N GLN A 24 6.90 3.30 1.92
CA GLN A 24 7.13 2.23 2.88
C GLN A 24 5.85 1.88 3.64
N ASP A 25 5.08 2.88 4.09
CA ASP A 25 3.79 2.67 4.76
C ASP A 25 2.81 1.85 3.89
N LEU A 26 2.71 2.15 2.59
CA LEU A 26 1.83 1.41 1.69
C LEU A 26 2.24 -0.07 1.55
N LYS A 27 3.55 -0.35 1.48
CA LYS A 27 4.08 -1.74 1.45
C LYS A 27 3.75 -2.48 2.74
N ASP A 28 3.90 -1.82 3.88
CA ASP A 28 3.62 -2.45 5.17
C ASP A 28 2.12 -2.67 5.40
N ARG A 29 1.27 -1.74 4.95
CA ARG A 29 -0.19 -1.92 4.93
C ARG A 29 -0.62 -3.08 4.05
N GLN A 30 -0.05 -3.23 2.86
CA GLN A 30 -0.31 -4.35 1.95
C GLN A 30 0.02 -5.70 2.63
N LYS A 31 1.22 -5.82 3.21
CA LYS A 31 1.65 -7.02 3.94
C LYS A 31 0.74 -7.32 5.13
N LYS A 32 0.30 -6.29 5.85
CA LYS A 32 -0.62 -6.44 6.97
C LYS A 32 -1.97 -6.98 6.51
N GLN A 33 -2.53 -6.45 5.42
CA GLN A 33 -3.79 -6.95 4.86
C GLN A 33 -3.70 -8.43 4.47
N GLU A 34 -2.63 -8.86 3.81
CA GLU A 34 -2.44 -10.29 3.49
C GLU A 34 -2.43 -11.17 4.73
N LYS A 35 -1.71 -10.75 5.78
CA LYS A 35 -1.69 -11.48 7.06
C LYS A 35 -3.08 -11.57 7.66
N GLU A 36 -3.84 -10.49 7.63
CA GLU A 36 -5.22 -10.46 8.15
C GLU A 36 -6.18 -11.34 7.34
N ILE A 37 -6.05 -11.36 6.01
CA ILE A 37 -6.84 -12.23 5.12
C ILE A 37 -6.53 -13.70 5.44
N LYS A 38 -5.25 -14.07 5.49
CA LYS A 38 -4.82 -15.44 5.85
C LYS A 38 -5.31 -15.84 7.24
N ALA A 39 -5.23 -14.94 8.22
CA ALA A 39 -5.73 -15.19 9.56
C ALA A 39 -7.26 -15.33 9.61
N ALA A 40 -8.01 -14.56 8.82
CA ALA A 40 -9.46 -14.66 8.73
C ALA A 40 -9.87 -16.01 8.13
N TYR A 41 -9.20 -16.45 7.06
CA TYR A 41 -9.44 -17.75 6.45
C TYR A 41 -9.11 -18.91 7.40
N LYS A 42 -7.96 -18.86 8.07
CA LYS A 42 -7.58 -19.87 9.09
C LYS A 42 -8.61 -19.98 10.22
N LYS A 43 -9.25 -18.85 10.58
CA LYS A 43 -10.32 -18.79 11.58
C LYS A 43 -11.71 -19.11 11.02
N LYS A 44 -11.81 -19.56 9.76
CA LYS A 44 -13.06 -19.82 9.01
C LYS A 44 -14.04 -18.64 9.02
N LYS A 45 -13.51 -17.41 9.11
CA LYS A 45 -14.31 -16.18 9.06
C LYS A 45 -14.66 -15.74 7.65
N VAL A 46 -13.95 -16.27 6.66
CA VAL A 46 -14.21 -16.08 5.22
C VAL A 46 -14.17 -17.47 4.58
N SER A 47 -14.96 -17.67 3.53
CA SER A 47 -14.94 -18.89 2.73
C SER A 47 -13.66 -19.00 1.89
N GLU A 48 -13.41 -20.16 1.31
CA GLU A 48 -12.30 -20.37 0.37
C GLU A 48 -12.44 -19.48 -0.88
N LEU A 49 -13.66 -19.35 -1.40
CA LEU A 49 -13.93 -18.49 -2.56
C LEU A 49 -13.65 -17.01 -2.24
N GLU A 50 -14.11 -16.52 -1.10
CA GLU A 50 -13.84 -15.15 -0.64
C GLU A 50 -12.35 -14.94 -0.38
N TYR A 51 -11.66 -15.91 0.21
CA TYR A 51 -10.21 -15.90 0.41
C TYR A 51 -9.47 -15.77 -0.92
N ASN A 52 -9.81 -16.59 -1.92
CA ASN A 52 -9.18 -16.56 -3.24
C ASN A 52 -9.40 -15.20 -3.94
N LYS A 53 -10.60 -14.64 -3.84
CA LYS A 53 -10.89 -13.28 -4.35
C LYS A 53 -10.03 -12.22 -3.67
N LEU A 54 -9.96 -12.25 -2.35
CA LEU A 54 -9.18 -11.28 -1.56
C LEU A 54 -7.67 -11.40 -1.85
N MET A 55 -7.15 -12.61 -1.98
CA MET A 55 -5.74 -12.82 -2.32
C MET A 55 -5.42 -12.36 -3.74
N ARG A 56 -6.30 -12.62 -4.71
CA ARG A 56 -6.16 -12.08 -6.07
C ARG A 56 -6.14 -10.54 -6.09
N GLU A 57 -6.95 -9.89 -5.26
CA GLU A 57 -6.89 -8.43 -5.10
C GLU A 57 -5.51 -7.98 -4.57
N GLN A 58 -4.90 -8.71 -3.64
CA GLN A 58 -3.56 -8.40 -3.12
C GLN A 58 -2.46 -8.60 -4.17
N GLU A 59 -2.58 -9.63 -5.02
CA GLU A 59 -1.66 -9.84 -6.15
C GLU A 59 -1.72 -8.67 -7.14
N ILE A 60 -2.91 -8.23 -7.51
CA ILE A 60 -3.11 -7.06 -8.39
C ILE A 60 -2.53 -5.79 -7.76
N ILE A 61 -2.68 -5.62 -6.44
CA ILE A 61 -2.07 -4.48 -5.74
C ILE A 61 -0.55 -4.58 -5.83
N LYS A 62 0.05 -5.73 -5.50
CA LYS A 62 1.50 -5.94 -5.58
C LYS A 62 2.05 -5.64 -6.97
N GLN A 63 1.40 -6.17 -8.01
CA GLN A 63 1.81 -5.90 -9.38
C GLN A 63 1.80 -4.40 -9.70
N ALA A 64 0.74 -3.68 -9.32
CA ALA A 64 0.70 -2.23 -9.49
C ALA A 64 1.79 -1.49 -8.70
N MET A 65 2.17 -1.98 -7.51
CA MET A 65 3.28 -1.43 -6.74
C MET A 65 4.63 -1.70 -7.41
N GLU A 66 4.80 -2.86 -8.05
CA GLU A 66 6.00 -3.20 -8.81
C GLU A 66 6.11 -2.35 -10.07
N ASP A 67 5.01 -2.17 -10.81
CA ASP A 67 4.95 -1.31 -11.99
C ASP A 67 5.33 0.14 -11.65
N TYR A 68 4.80 0.68 -10.54
CA TYR A 68 5.14 2.04 -10.08
C TYR A 68 6.54 2.15 -9.46
N ALA A 69 7.16 1.03 -9.11
CA ALA A 69 8.54 1.04 -8.61
C ALA A 69 9.57 0.94 -9.74
N ALA A 70 9.16 0.79 -11.00
CA ALA A 70 10.08 0.59 -12.13
C ALA A 70 11.03 1.78 -12.38
N ASP A 71 10.64 2.99 -11.98
CA ASP A 71 11.43 4.21 -12.11
C ASP A 71 11.99 4.73 -10.76
N ASP A 72 11.89 3.91 -9.70
CA ASP A 72 12.27 4.21 -8.32
C ASP A 72 11.60 5.47 -7.70
N VAL A 73 10.63 6.08 -8.38
CA VAL A 73 10.00 7.34 -7.93
C VAL A 73 8.48 7.26 -8.02
N TRP A 74 7.85 7.06 -6.87
CA TRP A 74 6.39 7.06 -6.79
C TRP A 74 5.83 8.48 -6.73
N THR A 75 5.09 8.86 -7.76
CA THR A 75 4.31 10.10 -7.77
C THR A 75 3.19 10.06 -6.73
N SER A 76 2.70 11.22 -6.32
CA SER A 76 1.55 11.33 -5.41
C SER A 76 0.30 10.66 -5.99
N LYS A 77 0.11 10.69 -7.32
CA LYS A 77 -1.02 10.05 -8.01
C LYS A 77 -0.98 8.53 -7.85
N GLU A 78 0.20 7.94 -8.01
CA GLU A 78 0.41 6.49 -7.86
C GLU A 78 0.26 6.04 -6.41
N LYS A 79 0.84 6.79 -5.47
CA LYS A 79 0.63 6.57 -4.03
C LYS A 79 -0.86 6.56 -3.68
N ASN A 80 -1.62 7.54 -4.17
CA ASN A 80 -3.07 7.63 -3.95
C ASN A 80 -3.84 6.49 -4.63
N ALA A 81 -3.41 6.06 -5.82
CA ALA A 81 -4.02 4.93 -6.51
C ALA A 81 -3.85 3.63 -5.70
N ILE A 82 -2.65 3.36 -5.18
CA ILE A 82 -2.38 2.21 -4.30
C ILE A 82 -3.17 2.32 -3.00
N TYR A 83 -3.15 3.49 -2.36
CA TYR A 83 -3.94 3.76 -1.16
C TYR A 83 -5.42 3.42 -1.36
N GLY A 84 -6.03 3.89 -2.44
CA GLY A 84 -7.44 3.63 -2.75
C GLY A 84 -7.74 2.16 -3.11
N LYS A 85 -6.76 1.41 -3.63
CA LYS A 85 -6.91 -0.05 -3.81
C LYS A 85 -6.87 -0.77 -2.45
N LEU A 86 -5.92 -0.43 -1.59
CA LEU A 86 -5.81 -0.99 -0.23
C LEU A 86 -7.06 -0.70 0.60
N GLU A 87 -7.60 0.52 0.55
CA GLU A 87 -8.81 0.88 1.30
C GLU A 87 -10.03 0.06 0.85
N ARG A 88 -10.18 -0.19 -0.46
CA ARG A 88 -11.26 -1.03 -1.01
C ARG A 88 -11.12 -2.49 -0.61
N ALA A 89 -9.91 -3.05 -0.67
CA ALA A 89 -9.63 -4.41 -0.21
C ALA A 89 -9.96 -4.58 1.29
N GLU A 90 -9.65 -3.58 2.11
CA GLU A 90 -9.98 -3.58 3.53
C GLU A 90 -11.50 -3.58 3.78
N LYS A 91 -12.23 -2.73 3.06
CA LYS A 91 -13.70 -2.68 3.12
C LYS A 91 -14.31 -4.02 2.73
N ARG A 92 -13.78 -4.67 1.69
CA ARG A 92 -14.25 -6.00 1.26
C ARG A 92 -13.97 -7.08 2.29
N LEU A 93 -12.76 -7.12 2.87
CA LEU A 93 -12.44 -8.04 3.95
C LEU A 93 -13.38 -7.88 5.14
N ARG A 94 -13.69 -6.63 5.54
CA ARG A 94 -14.67 -6.38 6.61
C ARG A 94 -16.05 -6.91 6.25
N LYS A 95 -16.52 -6.65 5.03
CA LYS A 95 -17.80 -7.16 4.54
C LYS A 95 -17.87 -8.69 4.61
N TYR A 96 -16.86 -9.40 4.12
CA TYR A 96 -16.83 -10.87 4.15
C TYR A 96 -16.74 -11.44 5.57
N LYS A 97 -16.07 -10.76 6.50
CA LYS A 97 -16.05 -11.17 7.91
C LYS A 97 -17.40 -11.08 8.61
N THR A 98 -18.32 -10.23 8.14
CA THR A 98 -19.64 -10.00 8.77
C THR A 98 -20.79 -10.64 7.99
N ASN A 99 -20.73 -10.58 6.66
CA ASN A 99 -21.74 -11.09 5.75
C ASN A 99 -21.04 -12.02 4.77
N HIS A 100 -21.16 -13.33 5.00
CA HIS A 100 -20.75 -14.31 3.99
C HIS A 100 -21.58 -14.09 2.73
N GLU A 101 -20.91 -14.11 1.56
CA GLU A 101 -21.63 -14.25 0.30
C GLU A 101 -22.36 -15.60 0.34
N ILE A 102 -23.69 -15.57 0.48
CA ILE A 102 -24.54 -16.76 0.32
C ILE A 102 -24.64 -17.00 -1.19
N TYR A 103 -24.12 -18.14 -1.64
CA TYR A 103 -24.22 -18.61 -3.03
C TYR A 103 -25.35 -19.62 -3.16
#